data_AF-A0A2P8Q293-F1
#
_entry.id   AF-A0A2P8Q293-F1
#
_cell.length_a   1.000
_cell.length_b   1.000
_cell.length_c   1.000
_cell.angle_alpha   90.00
_cell.angle_beta   90.00
_cell.angle_gamma   90.00
#
_symmetry.space_group_name_H-M   'P 1'
#
loop_
_entity.id
_entity.type
_entity.pdbx_description
1 polymer ?
#
loop_
_entity_poly.entity_id
_entity_poly.type
_entity_poly.pdbx_seq_one_letter_code
_entity_poly.pdbx_strand_id
1 'polypeptide(L)'
;MLMQPPGSGVTPKVLDALVEAQPRPGCSRGQGDNTFAEETVTLLHCLVGSDWPDTFACTATHADSGDIHIFDSGSEISLPRAVAASCALPLVLPVIWICGRRYMDGGTHDPLNAAFARGHDLLIALSCQLPMIHRAAPKTGLFSIWKQCRST
;
A
#
# COMPACT_ATOMS: atom_id res chain seq x y z
N MET A 1 17.28 -23.69 6.11
CA MET A 1 16.23 -23.98 5.11
C MET A 1 14.91 -24.02 5.86
N LEU A 2 14.22 -22.88 5.98
CA LEU A 2 12.95 -22.78 6.71
C LEU A 2 11.85 -23.38 5.83
N MET A 3 11.23 -24.48 6.26
CA MET A 3 10.03 -25.00 5.60
C MET A 3 8.85 -24.07 5.92
N GLN A 4 8.10 -23.70 4.89
CA GLN A 4 6.90 -22.89 5.06
C GLN A 4 5.77 -23.68 5.73
N PRO A 5 4.94 -23.04 6.57
CA PRO A 5 3.82 -23.72 7.21
C PRO A 5 2.79 -24.17 6.16
N PRO A 6 2.21 -25.37 6.32
CA PRO A 6 1.23 -25.91 5.39
C PRO A 6 -0.03 -25.02 5.36
N GLY A 7 -0.49 -24.68 4.15
CA GLY A 7 -1.68 -23.84 3.93
C GLY A 7 -1.40 -22.35 3.72
N SER A 8 -0.13 -21.92 3.68
CA SER A 8 0.23 -20.50 3.45
C SER A 8 -0.14 -19.96 2.06
N GLY A 9 -0.46 -20.81 1.08
CA GLY A 9 -0.72 -20.41 -0.30
C GLY A 9 0.52 -19.93 -1.08
N VAL A 10 1.65 -19.76 -0.39
CA VAL A 10 2.94 -19.40 -0.98
C VAL A 10 3.58 -20.66 -1.54
N THR A 11 3.61 -20.77 -2.87
CA THR A 11 4.30 -21.87 -3.57
C THR A 11 5.66 -21.41 -4.07
N PRO A 12 6.60 -22.32 -4.38
CA PRO A 12 7.85 -21.95 -5.05
C PRO A 12 7.62 -21.13 -6.33
N LYS A 13 6.56 -21.43 -7.09
CA LYS A 13 6.16 -20.63 -8.27
C LYS A 13 5.73 -19.20 -7.94
N VAL A 14 5.05 -18.99 -6.80
CA VAL A 14 4.68 -17.65 -6.31
C VAL A 14 5.95 -16.90 -5.91
N LEU A 15 6.88 -17.58 -5.23
CA LEU A 15 8.14 -16.99 -4.82
C LEU A 15 9.01 -16.63 -6.04
N ASP A 16 9.09 -17.53 -7.02
CA ASP A 16 9.77 -17.30 -8.30
C ASP A 16 9.11 -16.15 -9.06
N ALA A 17 7.77 -16.09 -9.13
CA ALA A 17 7.04 -15.00 -9.77
C ALA A 17 7.16 -13.67 -9.02
N LEU A 18 7.36 -13.65 -7.71
CA LEU A 18 7.66 -12.45 -6.91
C LEU A 18 9.09 -11.97 -7.12
N VAL A 19 10.02 -12.92 -7.23
CA VAL A 19 11.42 -12.66 -7.59
C VAL A 19 11.51 -12.18 -9.04
N GLU A 20 10.69 -12.71 -9.96
CA GLU A 20 10.62 -12.32 -11.38
C GLU A 20 9.79 -11.06 -11.62
N ALA A 21 8.81 -10.75 -10.77
CA ALA A 21 8.10 -9.46 -10.68
C ALA A 21 9.02 -8.37 -10.08
N GLN A 22 10.28 -8.36 -10.54
CA GLN A 22 11.17 -7.23 -10.50
C GLN A 22 10.45 -6.01 -11.09
N PRO A 23 10.80 -4.80 -10.63
CA PRO A 23 10.27 -3.59 -11.25
C PRO A 23 10.53 -3.60 -12.76
N ARG A 24 9.64 -2.97 -13.53
CA ARG A 24 9.89 -2.72 -14.96
C ARG A 24 11.20 -1.93 -15.09
N PRO A 25 11.96 -2.08 -16.20
CA PRO A 25 13.31 -1.52 -16.32
C PRO A 25 13.33 -0.02 -15.99
N GLY A 26 14.05 0.36 -14.93
CA GLY A 26 14.15 1.77 -14.47
C GLY A 26 14.38 1.95 -12.96
N CYS A 27 14.06 0.95 -12.15
CA CYS A 27 14.05 1.06 -10.69
C CYS A 27 15.11 0.17 -10.01
N SER A 28 16.10 0.78 -9.34
CA SER A 28 17.13 0.03 -8.63
C SER A 28 16.62 -0.58 -7.31
N ARG A 29 17.07 -1.80 -7.00
CA ARG A 29 16.82 -2.46 -5.71
C ARG A 29 17.38 -1.59 -4.58
N GLY A 30 16.54 -1.20 -3.62
CA GLY A 30 16.97 -0.41 -2.46
C GLY A 30 18.06 -1.13 -1.66
N GLN A 31 18.97 -0.36 -1.07
CA GLN A 31 20.17 -0.86 -0.40
C GLN A 31 19.87 -1.13 1.09
N GLY A 32 19.80 -2.41 1.47
CA GLY A 32 19.52 -2.88 2.83
C GLY A 32 19.18 -4.37 2.87
N ASP A 33 19.17 -4.99 4.06
CA ASP A 33 18.62 -6.33 4.24
C ASP A 33 17.10 -6.30 4.02
N ASN A 34 16.70 -6.56 2.78
CA ASN A 34 15.31 -6.49 2.33
C ASN A 34 14.55 -7.79 2.57
N THR A 35 15.12 -8.79 3.24
CA THR A 35 14.54 -10.14 3.32
C THR A 35 13.11 -10.12 3.88
N PHE A 36 12.90 -9.42 4.99
CA PHE A 36 11.56 -9.27 5.59
C PHE A 36 10.61 -8.38 4.75
N ALA A 37 11.15 -7.41 4.00
CA ALA A 37 10.34 -6.58 3.09
C ALA A 37 9.82 -7.41 1.90
N GLU A 38 10.65 -8.30 1.34
CA GLU A 38 10.21 -9.22 0.29
C GLU A 38 9.20 -10.26 0.82
N GLU A 39 9.34 -10.72 2.08
CA GLU A 39 8.32 -11.56 2.72
C GLU A 39 6.96 -10.85 2.83
N THR A 40 6.96 -9.54 3.04
CA THR A 40 5.70 -8.75 3.08
C THR A 40 5.02 -8.71 1.71
N VAL A 41 5.78 -8.60 0.62
CA VAL A 41 5.22 -8.73 -0.73
C VAL A 41 4.67 -10.16 -0.95
N THR A 42 5.33 -11.15 -0.37
CA THR A 42 4.92 -12.55 -0.44
C THR A 42 3.60 -12.82 0.30
N LEU A 43 3.29 -12.08 1.37
CA LEU A 43 1.99 -12.14 2.04
C LEU A 43 0.84 -11.91 1.05
N LEU A 44 1.04 -11.02 0.08
CA LEU A 44 0.08 -10.66 -0.97
C LEU A 44 0.15 -11.58 -2.20
N HIS A 45 0.52 -12.84 -2.01
CA HIS A 45 0.66 -13.83 -3.09
C HIS A 45 -0.57 -13.94 -4.01
N CYS A 46 -1.77 -13.66 -3.50
CA CYS A 46 -3.00 -13.69 -4.30
C CYS A 46 -3.03 -12.65 -5.43
N LEU A 47 -2.18 -11.61 -5.36
CA LEU A 47 -2.04 -10.58 -6.40
C LEU A 47 -0.91 -10.91 -7.40
N VAL A 48 -0.12 -11.95 -7.16
CA VAL A 48 1.03 -12.29 -8.01
C VAL A 48 0.54 -12.74 -9.38
N GLY A 49 1.12 -12.13 -10.43
CA GLY A 49 0.68 -12.33 -11.82
C GLY A 49 -0.57 -11.56 -12.22
N SER A 50 -1.15 -10.75 -11.32
CA SER A 50 -2.24 -9.84 -11.68
C SER A 50 -1.68 -8.58 -12.34
N ASP A 51 -2.31 -8.17 -13.43
CA ASP A 51 -2.07 -6.86 -14.03
C ASP A 51 -2.73 -5.75 -13.21
N TRP A 52 -2.24 -4.52 -13.42
CA TRP A 52 -2.89 -3.34 -12.87
C TRP A 52 -4.27 -3.14 -13.48
N PRO A 53 -5.33 -2.98 -12.69
CA PRO A 53 -6.59 -2.45 -13.19
C PRO A 53 -6.43 -0.98 -13.61
N ASP A 54 -7.01 -0.59 -14.74
CA ASP A 54 -6.85 0.76 -15.32
C ASP A 54 -7.28 1.90 -14.37
N THR A 55 -8.23 1.63 -13.48
CA THR A 55 -8.84 2.63 -12.58
C THR A 55 -8.44 2.45 -11.11
N PHE A 56 -7.52 1.52 -10.83
CA PHE A 56 -7.08 1.27 -9.48
C PHE A 56 -5.84 2.10 -9.14
N ALA A 57 -5.87 2.70 -7.95
CA ALA A 57 -4.72 3.33 -7.33
C ALA A 57 -4.68 2.97 -5.85
N CYS A 58 -3.47 2.88 -5.29
CA CYS A 58 -3.26 2.74 -3.86
C CYS A 58 -2.28 3.79 -3.35
N THR A 59 -2.33 4.05 -2.05
CA THR A 59 -1.55 5.10 -1.40
C THR A 59 -0.47 4.51 -0.51
N ALA A 60 0.72 5.08 -0.51
CA ALA A 60 1.77 4.76 0.45
C ALA A 60 2.42 6.04 0.96
N THR A 61 2.83 6.07 2.22
CA THR A 61 3.50 7.23 2.82
C THR A 61 5.01 7.08 2.66
N HIS A 62 5.68 8.12 2.16
CA HIS A 62 7.14 8.17 2.12
C HIS A 62 7.69 8.21 3.54
N ALA A 63 8.48 7.21 3.93
CA ALA A 63 8.90 7.03 5.31
C ALA A 63 9.78 8.17 5.84
N ASP A 64 10.54 8.84 4.97
CA ASP A 64 11.43 9.95 5.37
C ASP A 64 10.72 11.29 5.53
N SER A 65 9.78 11.62 4.65
CA SER A 65 9.13 12.94 4.62
C SER A 65 7.74 12.95 5.24
N GLY A 66 7.09 11.78 5.32
CA GLY A 66 5.68 11.69 5.69
C GLY A 66 4.71 12.06 4.57
N ASP A 67 5.22 12.39 3.37
CA ASP A 67 4.37 12.75 2.25
C ASP A 67 3.66 11.51 1.68
N ILE A 68 2.41 11.71 1.28
CA ILE A 68 1.61 10.67 0.64
C ILE A 68 2.01 10.53 -0.84
N HIS A 69 2.15 9.30 -1.30
CA HIS A 69 2.46 8.93 -2.67
C HIS A 69 1.37 8.00 -3.23
N ILE A 70 1.01 8.19 -4.49
CA ILE A 70 0.00 7.37 -5.18
C ILE A 70 0.72 6.44 -6.14
N PHE A 71 0.39 5.15 -6.07
CA PHE A 71 0.76 4.18 -7.08
C PHE A 71 -0.47 3.80 -7.92
N ASP A 72 -0.28 3.71 -9.22
CA ASP A 72 -1.27 3.37 -10.24
C ASP A 72 -0.64 2.53 -11.38
N SER A 73 -1.41 2.26 -12.43
CA SER A 73 -0.96 1.51 -13.60
C SER A 73 0.23 2.13 -14.36
N GLY A 74 0.50 3.43 -14.16
CA GLY A 74 1.63 4.16 -14.73
C GLY A 74 2.89 4.13 -13.89
N SER A 75 2.85 3.60 -12.66
CA SER A 75 3.93 3.73 -11.67
C SER A 75 5.16 2.81 -11.89
N GLU A 76 5.25 2.14 -13.04
CA GLU A 76 6.38 1.28 -13.46
C GLU A 76 6.80 0.17 -12.46
N ILE A 77 5.93 -0.18 -11.51
CA ILE A 77 6.13 -1.25 -10.53
C ILE A 77 5.01 -2.29 -10.61
N SER A 78 5.24 -3.47 -10.03
CA SER A 78 4.21 -4.52 -9.98
C SER A 78 3.11 -4.18 -8.96
N LEU A 79 1.86 -4.55 -9.28
CA LEU A 79 0.70 -4.35 -8.39
C LEU A 79 0.94 -4.92 -6.98
N PRO A 80 1.44 -6.17 -6.80
CA PRO A 80 1.71 -6.71 -5.47
C PRO A 80 2.66 -5.85 -4.65
N ARG A 81 3.66 -5.24 -5.29
CA ARG A 81 4.67 -4.42 -4.61
C ARG A 81 4.10 -3.07 -4.17
N ALA A 82 3.28 -2.45 -5.01
CA ALA A 82 2.57 -1.23 -4.66
C ALA A 82 1.59 -1.45 -3.49
N VAL A 83 0.81 -2.54 -3.55
CA VAL A 83 -0.11 -2.90 -2.46
C VAL A 83 0.66 -3.28 -1.19
N ALA A 84 1.80 -3.97 -1.28
CA ALA A 84 2.65 -4.24 -0.12
C ALA A 84 3.12 -2.95 0.56
N ALA A 85 3.54 -1.95 -0.23
CA ALA A 85 3.90 -0.64 0.31
C ALA A 85 2.70 0.05 0.98
N SER A 86 1.53 -0.02 0.33
CA SER A 86 0.28 0.53 0.85
C SER A 86 -0.19 -0.13 2.14
N CYS A 87 0.20 -1.38 2.42
CA CYS A 87 -0.20 -2.14 3.62
C CYS A 87 0.92 -2.32 4.64
N ALA A 88 2.09 -1.69 4.45
CA ALA A 88 3.25 -1.82 5.32
C ALA A 88 3.07 -1.03 6.64
N LEU A 89 2.20 -1.56 7.51
CA LEU A 89 1.82 -0.95 8.78
C LEU A 89 3.04 -0.77 9.69
N PRO A 90 3.34 0.47 10.16
CA PRO A 90 4.42 0.69 11.11
C PRO A 90 4.30 -0.20 12.34
N LEU A 91 5.45 -0.70 12.82
CA LEU A 91 5.57 -1.62 13.96
C LEU A 91 5.06 -3.06 13.72
N VAL A 92 4.35 -3.32 12.62
CA VAL A 92 3.84 -4.65 12.28
C VAL A 92 4.60 -5.25 11.10
N LEU A 93 4.75 -4.46 10.03
CA LEU A 93 5.40 -4.86 8.80
C LEU A 93 6.58 -3.91 8.50
N PRO A 94 7.66 -4.43 7.89
CA PRO A 94 8.79 -3.62 7.47
C PRO A 94 8.39 -2.64 6.36
N VAL A 95 9.12 -1.52 6.28
CA VAL A 95 8.97 -0.57 5.16
C VAL A 95 9.35 -1.23 3.84
N ILE A 96 8.64 -0.87 2.77
CA ILE A 96 8.89 -1.40 1.43
C ILE A 96 9.79 -0.44 0.65
N TRP A 97 10.84 -1.00 0.06
CA TRP A 97 11.75 -0.27 -0.81
C TRP A 97 11.24 -0.29 -2.25
N ILE A 98 11.10 0.91 -2.83
CA ILE A 98 10.77 1.13 -4.23
C ILE A 98 11.70 2.23 -4.76
N CYS A 99 12.53 1.88 -5.74
CA CYS A 99 13.45 2.78 -6.44
C CYS A 99 14.33 3.62 -5.50
N GLY A 100 14.90 2.97 -4.49
CA GLY A 100 15.76 3.62 -3.49
C GLY A 100 15.03 4.49 -2.45
N ARG A 101 13.69 4.50 -2.45
CA ARG A 101 12.86 5.18 -1.45
C ARG A 101 12.14 4.17 -0.57
N ARG A 102 11.80 4.59 0.64
CA ARG A 102 11.12 3.77 1.65
C ARG A 102 9.68 4.20 1.79
N TYR A 103 8.78 3.23 1.78
CA TYR A 103 7.34 3.47 1.87
C TYR A 103 6.73 2.65 3.00
N MET A 104 5.72 3.23 3.65
CA MET A 104 4.90 2.62 4.69
C MET A 104 3.41 2.82 4.35
N ASP A 105 2.54 2.18 5.13
CA ASP A 105 1.09 2.19 4.93
C ASP A 105 0.54 3.61 4.74
N GLY A 106 -0.27 3.83 3.70
CA GLY A 106 -0.81 5.15 3.36
C GLY A 106 -1.81 5.70 4.40
N GLY A 107 -2.45 4.81 5.15
CA GLY A 107 -3.35 5.17 6.26
C GLY A 107 -2.64 5.87 7.41
N THR A 108 -1.29 5.82 7.46
CA THR A 108 -0.48 6.60 8.41
C THR A 108 -0.57 8.11 8.19
N HIS A 109 -0.83 8.53 6.94
CA HIS A 109 -1.05 9.93 6.59
C HIS A 109 -2.54 10.31 6.71
N ASP A 110 -3.43 9.54 6.08
CA ASP A 110 -4.88 9.68 6.21
C ASP A 110 -5.55 8.29 6.12
N PRO A 111 -6.22 7.82 7.19
CA PRO A 111 -6.79 6.47 7.22
C PRO A 111 -7.92 6.25 6.20
N LEU A 112 -8.53 7.31 5.67
CA LEU A 112 -9.61 7.20 4.68
C LEU A 112 -9.17 7.55 3.26
N ASN A 113 -8.09 8.32 3.10
CA ASN A 113 -7.59 8.75 1.79
C ASN A 113 -8.65 9.47 0.91
N ALA A 114 -9.69 10.06 1.51
CA ALA A 114 -10.80 10.65 0.76
C ALA A 114 -10.40 11.88 -0.08
N ALA A 115 -9.31 12.54 0.29
CA ALA A 115 -8.72 13.65 -0.45
C ALA A 115 -8.33 13.28 -1.90
N PHE A 116 -8.11 11.98 -2.20
CA PHE A 116 -7.79 11.51 -3.55
C PHE A 116 -9.01 11.34 -4.45
N ALA A 117 -10.22 11.37 -3.89
CA ALA A 117 -11.46 11.35 -4.66
C ALA A 117 -11.92 12.77 -5.08
N ARG A 118 -11.06 13.78 -4.99
CA ARG A 118 -11.34 15.14 -5.46
C ARG A 118 -11.66 15.13 -6.96
N GLY A 119 -12.69 15.87 -7.36
CA GLY A 119 -13.12 15.98 -8.76
C GLY A 119 -14.14 14.93 -9.18
N HIS A 120 -14.46 13.95 -8.35
CA HIS A 120 -15.58 13.03 -8.59
C HIS A 120 -16.91 13.63 -8.11
N ASP A 121 -17.99 13.41 -8.87
CA ASP A 121 -19.33 13.87 -8.51
C ASP A 121 -19.92 13.12 -7.32
N LEU A 122 -19.54 11.85 -7.15
CA LEU A 122 -20.02 10.95 -6.10
C LEU A 122 -18.85 10.12 -5.54
N LEU A 123 -18.75 10.07 -4.22
CA LEU A 123 -17.79 9.24 -3.48
C LEU A 123 -18.53 8.28 -2.55
N ILE A 124 -18.20 6.99 -2.63
CA ILE A 124 -18.58 5.98 -1.63
C ILE A 124 -17.33 5.68 -0.80
N ALA A 125 -17.37 6.04 0.49
CA ALA A 125 -16.26 5.83 1.41
C ALA A 125 -16.59 4.68 2.38
N LEU A 126 -15.72 3.66 2.42
CA LEU A 126 -15.83 2.53 3.34
C LEU A 126 -14.79 2.70 4.46
N SER A 127 -15.25 2.99 5.67
CA SER A 127 -14.39 3.07 6.85
C SER A 127 -14.67 1.89 7.77
N CYS A 128 -13.64 1.07 7.98
CA CYS A 128 -13.63 -0.03 8.95
C CYS A 128 -13.06 0.41 10.31
N GLN A 129 -12.83 1.70 10.50
CA GLN A 129 -12.18 2.24 11.69
C GLN A 129 -13.11 2.07 12.89
N LEU A 130 -12.64 1.37 13.92
CA LEU A 130 -13.40 1.20 15.17
C LEU A 130 -13.52 2.58 15.87
N PRO A 131 -14.66 2.91 16.50
CA PRO A 131 -14.85 4.17 17.23
C PRO A 131 -14.01 4.28 18.52
N MET A 132 -13.01 3.42 18.72
CA MET A 132 -12.27 3.27 19.95
C MET A 132 -10.87 3.85 19.76
N ILE A 133 -10.68 5.09 20.25
CA ILE A 133 -9.44 5.87 20.57
C ILE A 133 -9.71 7.39 20.43
N HIS A 134 -10.90 7.85 20.03
CA HIS A 134 -11.31 9.24 20.24
C HIS A 134 -12.23 9.38 21.46
N ARG A 135 -11.63 9.61 22.65
CA ARG A 135 -12.39 10.15 23.79
C ARG A 135 -12.79 11.58 23.35
N ALA A 136 -14.07 11.74 23.04
CA ALA A 136 -14.67 12.80 22.22
C ALA A 136 -14.35 12.68 20.72
N ALA A 137 -15.13 11.85 20.01
CA ALA A 137 -15.32 12.04 18.58
C ALA A 137 -16.00 13.42 18.37
N PRO A 138 -15.44 14.35 17.58
CA PRO A 138 -16.27 15.40 17.02
C PRO A 138 -17.31 14.72 16.10
N LYS A 139 -18.42 15.40 15.82
CA LYS A 139 -19.48 14.93 14.90
C LYS A 139 -18.99 14.91 13.43
N THR A 140 -17.91 14.18 13.12
CA THR A 140 -17.08 14.31 11.91
C THR A 140 -17.22 13.12 10.95
N GLY A 141 -18.44 12.58 10.78
CA GLY A 141 -18.66 11.43 9.89
C GLY A 141 -18.69 11.75 8.40
N LEU A 142 -19.40 12.81 7.99
CA LEU A 142 -19.60 13.14 6.56
C LEU A 142 -18.95 14.48 6.16
N PHE A 143 -19.04 15.47 7.04
CA PHE A 143 -18.56 16.83 6.77
C PHE A 143 -17.03 16.94 6.65
N SER A 144 -16.30 16.06 7.36
CA SER A 144 -14.83 16.01 7.29
C SER A 144 -14.35 15.40 5.98
N ILE A 145 -14.96 14.27 5.58
CA ILE A 145 -14.75 13.63 4.27
C ILE A 145 -15.04 14.65 3.16
N TRP A 146 -16.20 15.32 3.25
CA TRP A 146 -16.58 16.36 2.29
C TRP A 146 -15.58 17.52 2.22
N LYS A 147 -15.04 17.99 3.37
CA LYS A 147 -13.98 19.01 3.40
C LYS A 147 -12.69 18.53 2.74
N GLN A 148 -12.26 17.30 3.02
CA GLN A 148 -11.09 16.70 2.37
C GLN A 148 -11.27 16.66 0.84
N CYS A 149 -12.46 16.33 0.34
CA CYS A 149 -12.75 16.28 -1.09
C CYS A 149 -12.99 17.64 -1.78
N ARG A 150 -13.07 18.78 -1.08
CA ARG A 150 -13.45 20.08 -1.68
C ARG A 150 -12.58 21.29 -1.40
N SER A 151 -11.54 21.21 -0.55
CA SER A 151 -10.69 22.39 -0.33
C SER A 151 -9.83 22.70 -1.56
N THR A 152 -10.15 23.82 -2.21
CA THR A 152 -9.28 24.62 -3.09
C THR A 152 -8.07 25.14 -2.37
#